data_AF-A0A2N1UT01-F1
#
_entry.id   AF-A0A2N1UT01-F1
#
_cell.length_a   1.000
_cell.length_b   1.000
_cell.length_c   1.000
_cell.angle_alpha   90.00
_cell.angle_beta   90.00
_cell.angle_gamma   90.00
#
_symmetry.space_group_name_H-M   'P 1'
#
loop_
_entity.id
_entity.type
_entity.pdbx_description
1 polymer ?
#
loop_
_entity_poly.entity_id
_entity_poly.type
_entity_poly.pdbx_seq_one_letter_code
_entity_poly.pdbx_strand_id
1 'polypeptide(L)'
;FGLSMDYEVLILSRIDEAWRQGAEVREAVISGLSHSSGIITGAALILLGVFAPGLASSSRVVQELSLGITATILLDATLVRLLLVPSLMMLMGKWNWWNPFSRRKD
;
A
#
# COMPACT_ATOMS: atom_id res chain seq x y z
N PHE A 1 -10.11 -3.99 4.04
CA PHE A 1 -8.99 -4.43 4.88
C PHE A 1 -8.15 -5.53 4.24
N GLY A 2 -8.68 -6.73 3.94
CA GLY A 2 -7.89 -7.84 3.35
C GLY A 2 -7.11 -7.49 2.08
N LEU A 3 -7.78 -6.98 1.04
CA LEU A 3 -7.11 -6.64 -0.24
C LEU A 3 -6.00 -5.60 -0.09
N SER A 4 -6.19 -4.58 0.75
CA SER A 4 -5.18 -3.53 0.99
C SER A 4 -3.95 -4.07 1.71
N MET A 5 -4.19 -4.93 2.70
CA MET A 5 -3.15 -5.59 3.50
C MET A 5 -2.29 -6.50 2.61
N ASP A 6 -2.90 -7.26 1.70
CA ASP A 6 -2.18 -8.17 0.81
C ASP A 6 -1.22 -7.40 -0.12
N TYR A 7 -1.65 -6.27 -0.69
CA TYR A 7 -0.78 -5.44 -1.54
C TYR A 7 0.30 -4.68 -0.77
N GLU A 8 0.01 -4.26 0.46
CA GLU A 8 0.99 -3.58 1.29
C GLU A 8 2.08 -4.55 1.73
N VAL A 9 1.71 -5.78 2.12
CA VAL A 9 2.67 -6.84 2.44
C VAL A 9 3.56 -7.18 1.23
N LEU A 10 3.00 -7.25 0.02
CA LEU A 10 3.79 -7.50 -1.20
C LEU A 10 4.81 -6.38 -1.47
N ILE A 11 4.42 -5.10 -1.33
CA ILE A 11 5.37 -3.99 -1.47
C ILE A 11 6.44 -4.06 -0.39
N LEU A 12 6.03 -4.16 0.88
CA LEU A 12 6.95 -4.14 2.00
C LEU A 12 7.96 -5.30 1.92
N SER A 13 7.53 -6.47 1.42
CA SER A 13 8.41 -7.60 1.16
C SER A 13 9.47 -7.28 0.10
N ARG A 14 9.10 -6.56 -0.97
CA ARG A 14 10.06 -6.12 -2.00
C ARG A 14 11.04 -5.07 -1.49
N ILE A 15 10.56 -4.12 -0.67
CA ILE A 15 11.41 -3.12 -0.02
C ILE A 15 12.38 -3.82 0.94
N ASP A 16 11.92 -4.78 1.73
CA ASP A 16 12.75 -5.60 2.63
C ASP A 16 13.79 -6.43 1.85
N GLU A 17 13.39 -7.04 0.74
CA GLU A 17 14.29 -7.79 -0.14
C GLU A 17 15.42 -6.90 -0.69
N ALA A 18 15.09 -5.71 -1.20
CA ALA A 18 16.08 -4.75 -1.69
C ALA A 18 17.02 -4.26 -0.56
N TRP A 19 16.47 -3.98 0.62
CA TRP A 19 17.25 -3.58 1.79
C TRP A 19 18.23 -4.67 2.24
N ARG A 20 17.78 -5.94 2.28
CA ARG A 20 18.63 -7.10 2.62
C ARG A 20 19.73 -7.37 1.59
N GLN A 21 19.51 -6.98 0.34
CA GLN A 21 20.53 -7.04 -0.72
C GLN A 21 21.57 -5.91 -0.63
N GLY A 22 21.44 -5.02 0.36
CA GLY A 22 22.42 -3.96 0.65
C GLY A 22 22.07 -2.59 0.08
N ALA A 23 20.87 -2.41 -0.47
CA ALA A 23 20.41 -1.09 -0.93
C ALA A 23 20.24 -0.12 0.24
N GLU A 24 20.52 1.17 0.01
CA GLU A 24 20.16 2.20 0.98
C GLU A 24 18.64 2.26 1.16
N VAL A 25 18.17 2.63 2.36
CA VAL A 25 16.73 2.68 2.70
C VAL A 25 15.92 3.46 1.65
N ARG A 26 16.47 4.59 1.17
CA ARG A 26 15.82 5.41 0.16
C ARG A 26 15.70 4.69 -1.18
N GLU A 27 16.74 4.00 -1.61
CA GLU A 27 16.74 3.24 -2.87
C GLU A 27 15.81 2.03 -2.80
N ALA A 28 15.80 1.32 -1.68
CA ALA A 28 14.90 0.21 -1.42
C ALA A 28 13.43 0.64 -1.51
N VAL A 29 13.08 1.76 -0.88
CA VAL A 29 11.72 2.33 -0.92
C VAL A 29 11.35 2.77 -2.33
N ILE A 30 12.22 3.50 -3.04
CA ILE A 30 11.95 3.95 -4.42
C ILE A 30 11.76 2.75 -5.36
N SER A 31 12.63 1.75 -5.26
CA SER A 31 12.58 0.54 -6.10
C SER A 31 11.32 -0.28 -5.84
N GLY A 32 10.96 -0.48 -4.57
CA GLY A 32 9.74 -1.22 -4.21
C GLY A 32 8.47 -0.51 -4.68
N LEU A 33 8.44 0.83 -4.61
CA LEU A 33 7.31 1.63 -5.04
C LEU A 33 7.16 1.63 -6.58
N SER A 34 8.27 1.79 -7.31
CA SER A 34 8.25 1.85 -8.77
C SER A 34 7.78 0.53 -9.39
N HIS A 35 8.31 -0.61 -8.92
CA HIS A 35 7.94 -1.93 -9.42
C HIS A 35 6.48 -2.31 -9.14
N SER A 36 5.92 -1.82 -8.04
CA SER A 36 4.58 -2.23 -7.59
C SER A 36 3.47 -1.30 -8.05
N SER A 37 3.82 -0.08 -8.47
CA SER A 37 2.88 0.99 -8.86
C SER A 37 1.82 0.55 -9.87
N GLY A 38 2.22 -0.22 -10.89
CA GLY A 38 1.31 -0.68 -11.95
C GLY A 38 0.25 -1.66 -11.46
N ILE A 39 0.65 -2.66 -10.66
CA ILE A 39 -0.27 -3.69 -10.13
C ILE A 39 -1.33 -3.06 -9.23
N ILE A 40 -0.91 -2.11 -8.40
CA ILE A 40 -1.79 -1.48 -7.41
C ILE A 40 -2.74 -0.49 -8.06
N THR A 41 -2.24 0.31 -9.00
CA THR A 41 -3.10 1.22 -9.76
C THR A 41 -4.14 0.42 -10.55
N GLY A 42 -3.74 -0.70 -11.15
CA GLY A 42 -4.67 -1.61 -11.82
C GLY A 42 -5.74 -2.18 -10.88
N ALA A 43 -5.33 -2.67 -9.70
CA ALA A 43 -6.26 -3.19 -8.70
C ALA A 43 -7.24 -2.10 -8.21
N ALA A 44 -6.73 -0.89 -7.93
CA ALA A 44 -7.55 0.25 -7.55
C ALA A 44 -8.57 0.59 -8.63
N LEU A 45 -8.16 0.64 -9.90
CA LEU A 45 -9.06 0.89 -11.03
C LEU A 45 -10.17 -0.17 -11.17
N ILE A 46 -9.84 -1.44 -10.96
CA ILE A 46 -10.84 -2.53 -10.98
C ILE A 46 -11.87 -2.31 -9.86
N LEU A 47 -11.41 -2.03 -8.63
CA LEU A 47 -12.30 -1.78 -7.49
C LEU A 47 -13.17 -0.53 -7.73
N LEU A 48 -12.59 0.54 -8.27
CA LEU A 48 -13.35 1.73 -8.66
C LEU A 48 -14.40 1.39 -9.72
N GLY A 49 -14.07 0.57 -10.71
CA GLY A 49 -15.03 0.08 -11.71
C GLY A 49 -16.20 -0.70 -11.11
N VAL A 50 -15.98 -1.42 -10.01
CA VAL A 50 -17.03 -2.17 -9.29
C VAL A 50 -17.91 -1.25 -8.43
N PHE A 51 -17.31 -0.32 -7.69
CA PHE A 51 -18.04 0.48 -6.68
C PHE A 51 -18.58 1.82 -7.19
N ALA A 52 -17.90 2.46 -8.15
CA ALA A 52 -18.31 3.76 -8.68
C ALA A 52 -19.70 3.77 -9.34
N PRO A 53 -20.16 2.71 -10.06
CA PRO A 53 -21.53 2.68 -10.58
C PRO A 53 -22.60 2.78 -9.48
N GLY A 54 -22.31 2.29 -8.28
CA GLY A 54 -23.25 2.38 -7.15
C GLY A 54 -23.51 3.81 -6.66
N LEU A 55 -22.69 4.79 -7.05
CA LEU A 55 -22.94 6.22 -6.81
C LEU A 55 -24.17 6.74 -7.55
N ALA A 56 -24.53 6.10 -8.68
CA ALA A 56 -25.73 6.43 -9.46
C ALA A 56 -26.95 5.58 -9.06
N SER A 57 -26.86 4.80 -7.98
CA SER A 57 -27.96 3.97 -7.50
C SER A 57 -29.12 4.79 -6.95
N SER A 58 -30.36 4.40 -7.28
CA SER A 58 -31.58 4.99 -6.71
C SER A 58 -31.77 4.67 -5.23
N SER A 59 -31.08 3.66 -4.70
CA SER A 59 -31.10 3.33 -3.28
C SER A 59 -30.10 4.21 -2.53
N ARG A 60 -30.60 5.05 -1.62
CA ARG A 60 -29.81 5.92 -0.75
C ARG A 60 -28.71 5.16 -0.01
N VAL A 61 -29.06 3.99 0.52
CA VAL A 61 -28.13 3.12 1.27
C VAL A 61 -26.96 2.67 0.37
N VAL A 62 -27.26 2.25 -0.86
CA VAL A 62 -26.21 1.81 -1.80
C VAL A 62 -25.33 2.99 -2.21
N GLN A 63 -25.92 4.15 -2.48
CA GLN A 63 -25.19 5.36 -2.87
C GLN A 63 -24.20 5.80 -1.77
N GLU A 64 -24.65 5.87 -0.52
CA GLU A 64 -23.79 6.28 0.61
C GLU A 64 -22.68 5.27 0.90
N LEU A 65 -22.97 3.96 0.82
CA LEU A 65 -21.95 2.92 0.95
C LEU A 65 -20.93 2.96 -0.19
N SER A 66 -21.38 3.08 -1.44
CA SER A 66 -20.50 3.22 -2.59
C SER A 66 -19.61 4.47 -2.49
N LEU A 67 -20.16 5.59 -2.03
CA LEU A 67 -19.38 6.82 -1.83
C LEU A 67 -18.24 6.60 -0.83
N GLY A 68 -18.54 6.01 0.32
CA GLY A 68 -17.52 5.72 1.35
C GLY A 68 -16.44 4.77 0.84
N ILE A 69 -16.82 3.69 0.15
CA ILE A 69 -15.89 2.68 -0.35
C ILE A 69 -15.02 3.26 -1.47
N THR A 70 -15.62 3.91 -2.46
CA THR A 70 -14.89 4.54 -3.59
C THR A 70 -13.91 5.61 -3.08
N ALA A 71 -14.34 6.46 -2.14
CA ALA A 71 -13.45 7.47 -1.55
C ALA A 71 -12.28 6.82 -0.79
N THR A 72 -12.54 5.76 -0.03
CA THR A 72 -11.51 5.04 0.73
C THR A 72 -10.46 4.42 -0.20
N ILE A 73 -10.89 3.81 -1.31
CA ILE A 73 -9.98 3.23 -2.31
C ILE A 73 -9.07 4.31 -2.92
N LEU A 74 -9.63 5.47 -3.26
CA LEU A 74 -8.86 6.59 -3.81
C LEU A 74 -7.84 7.12 -2.81
N LEU A 75 -8.26 7.31 -1.55
CA LEU A 75 -7.39 7.80 -0.48
C LEU A 75 -6.24 6.82 -0.20
N ASP A 76 -6.51 5.52 -0.17
CA ASP A 76 -5.48 4.51 0.07
C ASP A 76 -4.47 4.44 -1.08
N ALA A 77 -4.96 4.33 -2.32
CA ALA A 77 -4.12 4.22 -3.50
C ALA A 77 -3.25 5.46 -3.75
N THR A 78 -3.64 6.63 -3.22
CA THR A 78 -2.93 7.90 -3.41
C THR A 78 -2.24 8.38 -2.13
N LEU A 79 -2.98 8.92 -1.17
CA LEU A 79 -2.42 9.53 0.03
C LEU A 79 -1.66 8.53 0.89
N VAL A 80 -2.27 7.37 1.17
CA VAL A 80 -1.64 6.39 2.06
C VAL A 80 -0.38 5.84 1.40
N ARG A 81 -0.51 5.36 0.16
CA ARG A 81 0.57 4.61 -0.47
C ARG A 81 1.68 5.46 -1.09
N LEU A 82 1.37 6.66 -1.62
CA LEU A 82 2.39 7.50 -2.26
C LEU A 82 3.07 8.45 -1.28
N LEU A 83 2.44 8.79 -0.16
CA LEU A 83 2.96 9.77 0.80
C LEU A 83 3.21 9.17 2.17
N LEU A 84 2.18 8.63 2.81
CA LEU A 84 2.27 8.17 4.21
C LEU A 84 3.25 7.00 4.38
N VAL A 85 3.10 5.92 3.62
CA VAL A 85 3.97 4.74 3.73
C VAL A 85 5.43 5.09 3.43
N PRO A 86 5.78 5.76 2.30
CA PRO A 86 7.17 6.09 2.01
C PRO A 86 7.77 7.06 3.01
N SER A 87 7.02 8.08 3.46
CA SER A 87 7.52 9.06 4.42
C SER A 87 7.80 8.44 5.78
N LEU A 88 6.91 7.56 6.27
CA LEU A 88 7.13 6.84 7.52
C LEU A 88 8.32 5.89 7.42
N MET A 89 8.45 5.14 6.32
CA MET A 89 9.60 4.27 6.12
C MET A 89 10.92 5.05 6.07
N MET A 90 10.95 6.22 5.42
CA MET A 90 12.13 7.08 5.40
C MET A 90 12.46 7.65 6.78
N LEU A 91 11.44 8.05 7.55
CA LEU A 91 11.61 8.62 8.89
C LEU A 91 12.12 7.59 9.91
N MET A 92 11.59 6.37 9.85
CA MET A 92 11.98 5.28 10.75
C MET A 92 13.34 4.67 10.36
N GLY A 93 13.73 4.72 9.09
CA GLY A 93 15.05 4.30 8.64
C GLY A 93 15.38 2.86 9.04
N LYS A 94 16.48 2.65 9.77
CA LYS A 94 16.94 1.32 10.23
C LYS A 94 15.95 0.65 11.19
N TRP A 95 15.07 1.42 11.84
CA TRP A 95 14.09 0.88 12.79
C TRP A 95 12.98 0.10 12.11
N ASN A 96 12.75 0.29 10.80
CA ASN A 96 11.78 -0.51 10.02
C ASN A 96 12.02 -2.01 10.11
N TRP A 97 13.27 -2.41 10.32
CA TRP A 97 13.71 -3.82 10.31
C TRP A 97 14.16 -4.32 11.68
N TRP A 98 13.81 -3.59 12.75
CA TRP A 98 14.16 -4.02 14.09
C TRP A 98 13.41 -5.32 14.45
N ASN A 99 14.18 -6.38 14.70
CA ASN A 99 13.65 -7.66 15.17
C ASN A 99 14.19 -7.96 16.57
N PRO A 100 13.40 -7.78 17.65
CA PRO A 100 13.84 -8.02 19.02
C PRO A 100 14.13 -9.51 19.32
N PHE A 101 13.69 -10.45 18.46
CA PHE A 101 13.84 -11.89 18.65
C PHE A 101 14.82 -12.54 17.68
N SER A 102 15.66 -11.76 16.99
CA SER A 102 16.70 -12.30 16.11
C SER A 102 17.73 -13.07 16.95
N ARG A 103 17.50 -14.38 17.09
CA ARG A 103 18.50 -15.31 17.62
C ARG A 103 19.67 -15.30 16.65
N ARG A 104 20.75 -14.57 17.01
CA ARG A 104 22.08 -14.84 16.46
C ARG A 104 22.33 -16.33 16.62
N LYS A 105 22.48 -17.04 15.50
CA LYS A 105 23.11 -18.36 15.50
C LYS A 105 24.60 -18.08 15.56
N ASP A 106 25.15 -18.26 16.75
CA ASP A 106 26.59 -18.40 16.98
C ASP A 106 27.11 -19.69 16.33
#